data_AF-A0A918AD70-F1
#
_entry.id   AF-A0A918AD70-F1
#
_cell.length_a   1.000
_cell.length_b   1.000
_cell.length_c   1.000
_cell.angle_alpha   90.00
_cell.angle_beta   90.00
_cell.angle_gamma   90.00
#
_symmetry.space_group_name_H-M   'P 1'
#
loop_
_entity.id
_entity.type
_entity.pdbx_description
1 polymer ?
#
loop_
_entity_poly.entity_id
_entity_poly.type
_entity_poly.pdbx_seq_one_letter_code
_entity_poly.pdbx_strand_id
1 'polypeptide(L)'
;MTTPAELFADGRTCALAVAGARDLARGAAAHPGLFPEKSFDGGLYFSLALAGAFGSPWATADALRAVNRASLLVFAVDRLIDEEATAREEVAALVTECLAVAGGGAPVSPAGAFLAELRGELAGTAGFPGLEPAWRAQLERMLTAMAREWEWSRAEAPTPERYLANADSCGAGFISVSHWIYTGLATGPGDLDRLRPAGDTVQRYLRLLNDLATHHRERSFGDLNAFTLGMTRDEVTTRLAELSREAADLIEPLRNVHPRAAAYLWWQIHYSAGFYELTDFWADTQW
;
A
#
# COMPACT_ATOMS: atom_id res chain seq x y z
N MET A 1 19.30 20.25 -20.29
CA MET A 1 20.40 19.26 -20.34
C MET A 1 20.51 18.67 -18.97
N THR A 2 20.44 17.34 -18.84
CA THR A 2 20.61 16.64 -17.57
C THR A 2 22.02 16.83 -17.04
N THR A 3 22.15 17.16 -15.77
CA THR A 3 23.44 17.34 -15.09
C THR A 3 24.03 15.98 -14.70
N PRO A 4 25.37 15.85 -14.55
CA PRO A 4 25.98 14.63 -14.02
C PRO A 4 25.44 14.21 -12.65
N ALA A 5 25.04 15.18 -11.81
CA ALA A 5 24.46 14.91 -10.50
C ALA A 5 23.07 14.25 -10.59
N GLU A 6 22.23 14.69 -11.53
CA GLU A 6 20.94 14.07 -11.82
C GLU A 6 21.12 12.63 -12.32
N LEU A 7 22.04 12.41 -13.27
CA LEU A 7 22.33 11.05 -13.77
C LEU A 7 22.85 10.10 -12.67
N PHE A 8 23.68 10.62 -11.76
CA PHE A 8 24.14 9.84 -10.60
C PHE A 8 22.98 9.50 -9.66
N ALA A 9 22.08 10.45 -9.40
CA ALA A 9 20.91 10.22 -8.56
C ALA A 9 19.98 9.16 -9.17
N ASP A 10 19.73 9.22 -10.49
CA ASP A 10 18.93 8.21 -11.20
C ASP A 10 19.55 6.82 -11.08
N GLY A 11 20.86 6.71 -11.36
CA GLY A 11 21.59 5.44 -11.22
C GLY A 11 21.55 4.88 -9.80
N ARG A 12 21.67 5.74 -8.79
CA ARG A 12 21.54 5.34 -7.37
C ARG A 12 20.13 4.84 -7.05
N THR A 13 19.10 5.53 -7.52
CA THR A 13 17.69 5.13 -7.30
C THR A 13 17.37 3.79 -7.96
N CYS A 14 17.87 3.55 -9.17
CA CYS A 14 17.76 2.25 -9.83
C CYS A 14 18.47 1.13 -9.04
N ALA A 15 19.68 1.39 -8.54
CA ALA A 15 20.40 0.42 -7.71
C ALA A 15 19.65 0.12 -6.39
N LEU A 16 18.99 1.13 -5.82
CA LEU A 16 18.15 0.99 -4.63
C LEU A 16 16.94 0.08 -4.89
N ALA A 17 16.27 0.26 -6.03
CA ALA A 17 15.17 -0.61 -6.46
C ALA A 17 15.64 -2.06 -6.67
N VAL A 18 16.79 -2.28 -7.34
CA VAL A 18 17.37 -3.63 -7.52
C VAL A 18 17.68 -4.30 -6.19
N ALA A 19 18.25 -3.55 -5.23
CA ALA A 19 18.54 -4.07 -3.90
C ALA A 19 17.24 -4.44 -3.14
N GLY A 20 16.22 -3.58 -3.20
CA GLY A 20 14.91 -3.83 -2.61
C GLY A 20 14.22 -5.06 -3.19
N ALA A 21 14.22 -5.20 -4.52
CA ALA A 21 13.60 -6.34 -5.19
C ALA A 21 14.26 -7.68 -4.80
N ARG A 22 15.59 -7.70 -4.68
CA ARG A 22 16.33 -8.87 -4.20
C ARG A 22 16.08 -9.19 -2.72
N ASP A 23 15.81 -8.18 -1.90
CA ASP A 23 15.40 -8.40 -0.52
C ASP A 23 13.99 -8.99 -0.43
N LEU A 24 13.04 -8.43 -1.19
CA LEU A 24 11.69 -8.95 -1.31
C LEU A 24 11.66 -10.40 -1.78
N ALA A 25 12.38 -10.73 -2.86
CA ALA A 25 12.44 -12.09 -3.36
C ALA A 25 13.01 -13.09 -2.33
N ARG A 26 14.05 -12.69 -1.57
CA ARG A 26 14.61 -13.51 -0.48
C ARG A 26 13.63 -13.67 0.68
N GLY A 27 12.93 -12.59 1.04
CA GLY A 27 11.88 -12.61 2.06
C GLY A 27 10.72 -13.52 1.66
N ALA A 28 10.25 -13.40 0.42
CA ALA A 28 9.16 -14.23 -0.10
C ALA A 28 9.54 -15.71 -0.15
N ALA A 29 10.78 -16.04 -0.56
CA ALA A 29 11.28 -17.42 -0.57
C ALA A 29 11.34 -18.07 0.83
N ALA A 30 11.41 -17.28 1.91
CA ALA A 30 11.33 -17.79 3.28
C ALA A 30 9.89 -18.12 3.72
N HIS A 31 8.89 -17.64 2.97
CA HIS A 31 7.46 -17.77 3.26
C HIS A 31 6.69 -18.32 2.02
N PRO A 32 7.07 -19.48 1.46
CA PRO A 32 6.54 -19.96 0.18
C PRO A 32 5.04 -20.25 0.18
N GLY A 33 4.45 -20.55 1.35
CA GLY A 33 3.00 -20.72 1.49
C GLY A 33 2.21 -19.40 1.45
N LEU A 34 2.85 -18.28 1.78
CA LEU A 34 2.22 -16.95 1.73
C LEU A 34 2.37 -16.31 0.35
N PHE A 35 3.50 -16.54 -0.30
CA PHE A 35 3.89 -15.93 -1.58
C PHE A 35 4.09 -16.97 -2.69
N PRO A 36 3.01 -17.56 -3.23
CA PRO A 36 3.12 -18.52 -4.31
C PRO A 36 3.63 -17.82 -5.60
N GLU A 37 4.57 -18.47 -6.30
CA GLU A 37 5.24 -17.92 -7.49
C GLU A 37 4.26 -17.47 -8.60
N LYS A 38 3.11 -18.13 -8.71
CA LYS A 38 2.05 -17.77 -9.67
C LYS A 38 1.53 -16.33 -9.51
N SER A 39 1.57 -15.79 -8.29
CA SER A 39 1.02 -14.47 -7.94
C SER A 39 2.11 -13.50 -7.49
N PHE A 40 3.25 -14.01 -7.00
CA PHE A 40 4.37 -13.22 -6.50
C PHE A 40 5.66 -13.58 -7.24
N ASP A 41 5.84 -12.95 -8.39
CA ASP A 41 6.97 -13.17 -9.28
C ASP A 41 8.04 -12.07 -9.15
N GLY A 42 9.12 -12.22 -9.94
CA GLY A 42 10.19 -11.23 -9.99
C GLY A 42 9.74 -9.84 -10.45
N GLY A 43 8.71 -9.77 -11.31
CA GLY A 43 8.12 -8.53 -11.79
C GLY A 43 7.47 -7.75 -10.66
N LEU A 44 6.59 -8.39 -9.89
CA LEU A 44 5.93 -7.80 -8.73
C LEU A 44 6.95 -7.28 -7.72
N TYR A 45 7.97 -8.08 -7.36
CA TYR A 45 9.00 -7.64 -6.41
C TYR A 45 9.76 -6.42 -6.91
N PHE A 46 10.05 -6.35 -8.21
CA PHE A 46 10.73 -5.21 -8.81
C PHE A 46 9.85 -3.97 -8.85
N SER A 47 8.58 -4.09 -9.21
CA SER A 47 7.60 -2.99 -9.21
C SER A 47 7.39 -2.38 -7.83
N LEU A 48 7.26 -3.22 -6.78
CA LEU A 48 7.17 -2.74 -5.40
C LEU A 48 8.44 -1.99 -4.98
N ALA A 49 9.61 -2.54 -5.31
CA ALA A 49 10.89 -1.92 -4.94
C ALA A 49 11.17 -0.62 -5.72
N LEU A 50 10.74 -0.51 -6.98
CA LEU A 50 10.77 0.74 -7.75
C LEU A 50 9.93 1.80 -7.05
N ALA A 51 8.72 1.45 -6.61
CA ALA A 51 7.85 2.40 -5.94
C ALA A 51 8.48 2.95 -4.65
N GLY A 52 9.04 2.07 -3.81
CA GLY A 52 9.77 2.49 -2.61
C GLY A 52 11.00 3.37 -2.93
N ALA A 53 11.81 2.97 -3.92
CA ALA A 53 13.05 3.66 -4.25
C ALA A 53 12.84 5.05 -4.84
N PHE A 54 11.92 5.19 -5.81
CA PHE A 54 11.64 6.48 -6.45
C PHE A 54 10.80 7.40 -5.57
N GLY A 55 9.97 6.86 -4.66
CA GLY A 55 9.25 7.66 -3.67
C GLY A 55 10.14 8.22 -2.57
N SER A 56 11.25 7.53 -2.28
CA SER A 56 12.18 7.90 -1.22
C SER A 56 13.64 7.75 -1.67
N PRO A 57 14.09 8.49 -2.71
CA PRO A 57 15.43 8.32 -3.29
C PRO A 57 16.55 8.77 -2.34
N TRP A 58 16.20 9.49 -1.28
CA TRP A 58 17.12 9.86 -0.20
C TRP A 58 17.39 8.69 0.76
N ALA A 59 16.56 7.65 0.78
CA ALA A 59 16.66 6.55 1.72
C ALA A 59 17.80 5.58 1.38
N THR A 60 18.14 4.71 2.33
CA THR A 60 19.00 3.54 2.11
C THR A 60 18.15 2.31 1.80
N ALA A 61 18.76 1.24 1.29
CA ALA A 61 18.05 -0.02 1.03
C ALA A 61 17.44 -0.57 2.32
N ASP A 62 18.22 -0.53 3.42
CA ASP A 62 17.74 -0.94 4.74
C ASP A 62 16.55 -0.10 5.18
N ALA A 63 16.60 1.24 5.01
CA ALA A 63 15.51 2.14 5.35
C ALA A 63 14.23 1.93 4.52
N LEU A 64 14.31 1.25 3.37
CA LEU A 64 13.15 0.90 2.55
C LEU A 64 12.65 -0.54 2.75
N ARG A 65 13.36 -1.35 3.55
CA ARG A 65 13.00 -2.75 3.78
C ARG A 65 11.60 -2.89 4.37
N ALA A 66 11.28 -2.12 5.41
CA ALA A 66 9.98 -2.20 6.06
C ALA A 66 8.82 -1.73 5.16
N VAL A 67 9.01 -0.70 4.32
CA VAL A 67 7.95 -0.26 3.38
C VAL A 67 7.72 -1.27 2.27
N ASN A 68 8.79 -1.88 1.76
CA ASN A 68 8.68 -2.94 0.76
C ASN A 68 7.95 -4.16 1.34
N ARG A 69 8.29 -4.57 2.58
CA ARG A 69 7.62 -5.67 3.29
C ARG A 69 6.18 -5.33 3.66
N ALA A 70 5.90 -4.11 4.10
CA ALA A 70 4.53 -3.67 4.34
C ALA A 70 3.69 -3.76 3.06
N SER A 71 4.24 -3.32 1.93
CA SER A 71 3.58 -3.45 0.62
C SER A 71 3.34 -4.92 0.29
N LEU A 72 4.36 -5.77 0.39
CA LEU A 72 4.23 -7.20 0.12
C LEU A 72 3.18 -7.89 1.03
N LEU A 73 3.08 -7.50 2.30
CA LEU A 73 2.04 -7.98 3.21
C LEU A 73 0.64 -7.56 2.74
N VAL A 74 0.45 -6.32 2.29
CA VAL A 74 -0.84 -5.84 1.77
C VAL A 74 -1.30 -6.74 0.62
N PHE A 75 -0.44 -6.97 -0.39
CA PHE A 75 -0.76 -7.84 -1.52
C PHE A 75 -1.07 -9.29 -1.09
N ALA A 76 -0.34 -9.82 -0.10
CA ALA A 76 -0.62 -11.16 0.42
C ALA A 76 -1.98 -11.24 1.12
N VAL A 77 -2.32 -10.28 1.98
CA VAL A 77 -3.58 -10.27 2.70
C VAL A 77 -4.76 -10.03 1.77
N ASP A 78 -4.61 -9.12 0.81
CA ASP A 78 -5.60 -8.84 -0.25
C ASP A 78 -5.98 -10.14 -0.98
N ARG A 79 -4.99 -10.84 -1.52
CA ARG A 79 -5.18 -12.16 -2.17
C ARG A 79 -5.82 -13.20 -1.25
N LEU A 80 -5.38 -13.29 0.01
CA LEU A 80 -5.95 -14.24 0.96
C LEU A 80 -7.44 -13.98 1.23
N ILE A 81 -7.85 -12.71 1.25
CA ILE A 81 -9.24 -12.31 1.46
C ILE A 81 -10.05 -12.49 0.17
N ASP A 82 -9.59 -11.92 -0.94
CA ASP A 82 -10.40 -11.81 -2.16
C ASP A 82 -10.43 -13.10 -2.99
N GLU A 83 -9.31 -13.83 -3.08
CA GLU A 83 -9.21 -15.04 -3.90
C GLU A 83 -9.36 -16.34 -3.11
N GLU A 84 -8.79 -16.43 -1.90
CA GLU A 84 -8.74 -17.70 -1.15
C GLU A 84 -9.88 -17.89 -0.15
N ALA A 85 -10.36 -16.82 0.49
CA ALA A 85 -11.42 -16.96 1.49
C ALA A 85 -12.76 -17.29 0.84
N THR A 86 -13.31 -18.43 1.24
CA THR A 86 -14.60 -18.96 0.80
C THR A 86 -15.74 -18.65 1.77
N ALA A 87 -15.41 -18.34 3.03
CA ALA A 87 -16.38 -18.07 4.08
C ALA A 87 -16.01 -16.84 4.91
N ARG A 88 -17.03 -16.21 5.51
CA ARG A 88 -16.87 -15.01 6.34
C ARG A 88 -16.01 -15.29 7.57
N GLU A 89 -16.12 -16.49 8.11
CA GLU A 89 -15.38 -16.97 9.26
C GLU A 89 -13.87 -17.04 8.98
N GLU A 90 -13.46 -17.35 7.74
CA GLU A 90 -12.06 -17.39 7.32
C GLU A 90 -11.47 -15.98 7.29
N VAL A 91 -12.20 -15.02 6.71
CA VAL A 91 -11.82 -13.59 6.72
C VAL A 91 -11.72 -13.09 8.17
N ALA A 92 -12.74 -13.35 8.99
CA ALA A 92 -12.75 -12.91 10.39
C ALA A 92 -11.61 -13.53 11.21
N ALA A 93 -11.26 -14.79 10.95
CA ALA A 93 -10.14 -15.46 11.60
C ALA A 93 -8.80 -14.81 11.21
N LEU A 94 -8.58 -14.54 9.92
CA LEU A 94 -7.38 -13.85 9.43
C LEU A 94 -7.24 -12.46 10.05
N VAL A 95 -8.32 -11.65 10.04
CA VAL A 95 -8.33 -10.32 10.65
C VAL A 95 -8.01 -10.39 12.14
N THR A 96 -8.66 -11.29 12.87
CA THR A 96 -8.45 -11.47 14.31
C THR A 96 -7.01 -11.86 14.61
N GLU A 97 -6.44 -12.79 13.84
CA GLU A 97 -5.05 -13.20 14.00
C GLU A 97 -4.09 -12.04 13.75
N CYS A 98 -4.21 -11.34 12.61
CA CYS A 98 -3.33 -10.23 12.27
C CYS A 98 -3.35 -9.15 13.35
N LEU A 99 -4.52 -8.81 13.90
CA LEU A 99 -4.64 -7.85 14.99
C LEU A 99 -4.02 -8.34 16.30
N ALA A 100 -4.15 -9.62 16.61
CA ALA A 100 -3.51 -10.23 17.77
C ALA A 100 -1.98 -10.17 17.64
N VAL A 101 -1.43 -10.56 16.48
CA VAL A 101 0.01 -10.50 16.19
C VAL A 101 0.54 -9.07 16.23
N ALA A 102 -0.21 -8.11 15.65
CA ALA A 102 0.15 -6.70 15.71
C ALA A 102 0.21 -6.17 17.16
N GLY A 103 -0.57 -6.77 18.06
CA GLY A 103 -0.52 -6.52 19.51
C GLY A 103 0.54 -7.33 20.28
N GLY A 104 1.40 -8.08 19.59
CA GLY A 104 2.45 -8.90 20.21
C GLY A 104 2.04 -10.35 20.52
N GLY A 105 0.88 -10.80 20.03
CA GLY A 105 0.47 -12.20 20.07
C GLY A 105 1.38 -13.10 19.22
N ALA A 106 1.40 -14.39 19.54
CA ALA A 106 2.17 -15.37 18.77
C ALA A 106 1.48 -15.63 17.41
N PRO A 107 2.23 -15.67 16.30
CA PRO A 107 1.68 -15.98 14.99
C PRO A 107 1.30 -17.46 14.89
N VAL A 108 0.22 -17.77 14.18
CA VAL A 108 -0.24 -19.15 13.93
C VAL A 108 -0.35 -19.49 12.44
N SER A 109 -0.38 -18.48 11.56
CA SER A 109 -0.36 -18.61 10.10
C SER A 109 0.91 -17.98 9.49
N PRO A 110 1.22 -18.29 8.22
CA PRO A 110 2.29 -17.62 7.48
C PRO A 110 2.11 -16.09 7.40
N ALA A 111 0.88 -15.60 7.23
CA ALA A 111 0.58 -14.16 7.22
C ALA A 111 0.87 -13.51 8.58
N GLY A 112 0.48 -14.18 9.67
CA GLY A 112 0.83 -13.77 11.02
C GLY A 112 2.35 -13.74 11.23
N ALA A 113 3.07 -14.76 10.78
CA ALA A 113 4.53 -14.82 10.94
C ALA A 113 5.23 -13.66 10.21
N PHE A 114 4.83 -13.38 8.97
CA PHE A 114 5.38 -12.27 8.19
C PHE A 114 5.05 -10.90 8.81
N LEU A 115 3.82 -10.72 9.33
CA LEU A 115 3.44 -9.52 10.07
C LEU A 115 4.25 -9.35 11.37
N ALA A 116 4.54 -10.44 12.09
CA ALA A 116 5.37 -10.42 13.29
C ALA A 116 6.81 -9.95 12.97
N GLU A 117 7.37 -10.39 11.84
CA GLU A 117 8.68 -9.91 11.36
C GLU A 117 8.64 -8.40 11.05
N LEU A 118 7.63 -7.92 10.31
CA LEU A 118 7.47 -6.50 10.00
C LEU A 118 7.35 -5.66 11.28
N ARG A 119 6.55 -6.11 12.25
CA ARG A 119 6.44 -5.47 13.57
C ARG A 119 7.79 -5.46 14.29
N GLY A 120 8.54 -6.56 14.23
CA GLY A 120 9.87 -6.68 14.82
C GLY A 120 10.87 -5.68 14.22
N GLU A 121 10.82 -5.46 12.90
CA GLU A 121 11.63 -4.44 12.23
C GLU A 121 11.27 -3.04 12.70
N LEU A 122 9.98 -2.70 12.73
CA LEU A 122 9.50 -1.40 13.22
C LEU A 122 9.88 -1.17 14.68
N ALA A 123 9.79 -2.20 15.53
CA ALA A 123 10.19 -2.14 16.93
C ALA A 123 11.70 -1.87 17.14
N GLY A 124 12.53 -2.10 16.12
CA GLY A 124 13.93 -1.71 16.12
C GLY A 124 14.16 -0.19 16.03
N THR A 125 13.12 0.59 15.73
CA THR A 125 13.21 2.05 15.64
C THR A 125 12.84 2.72 16.96
N ALA A 126 13.57 3.79 17.33
CA ALA A 126 13.39 4.44 18.63
C ALA A 126 11.98 5.05 18.84
N GLY A 127 11.32 5.47 17.76
CA GLY A 127 9.97 6.08 17.82
C GLY A 127 8.82 5.08 17.89
N PHE A 128 9.04 3.80 17.56
CA PHE A 128 7.96 2.84 17.42
C PHE A 128 7.12 2.63 18.69
N PRO A 129 7.67 2.52 19.91
CA PRO A 129 6.83 2.34 21.11
C PRO A 129 5.75 3.41 21.28
N GLY A 130 6.03 4.66 20.90
CA GLY A 130 5.05 5.76 20.95
C GLY A 130 4.09 5.80 19.74
N LEU A 131 4.44 5.12 18.65
CA LEU A 131 3.71 5.13 17.37
C LEU A 131 2.96 3.81 17.10
N GLU A 132 3.27 2.75 17.84
CA GLU A 132 2.69 1.41 17.72
C GLU A 132 1.15 1.44 17.77
N PRO A 133 0.47 2.17 18.68
CA PRO A 133 -0.99 2.23 18.67
C PRO A 133 -1.55 2.77 17.35
N ALA A 134 -0.92 3.78 16.77
CA ALA A 134 -1.36 4.39 15.52
C ALA A 134 -1.09 3.48 14.31
N TRP A 135 0.02 2.75 14.33
CA TRP A 135 0.33 1.73 13.32
C TRP A 135 -0.69 0.57 13.36
N ARG A 136 -0.98 0.05 14.56
CA ARG A 136 -2.00 -1.00 14.77
C ARG A 136 -3.40 -0.55 14.33
N ALA A 137 -3.79 0.68 14.69
CA ALA A 137 -5.07 1.24 14.26
C ALA A 137 -5.16 1.36 12.72
N GLN A 138 -4.05 1.67 12.04
CA GLN A 138 -4.04 1.71 10.58
C GLN A 138 -4.14 0.31 9.96
N LEU A 139 -3.50 -0.70 10.55
CA LEU A 139 -3.66 -2.10 10.14
C LEU A 139 -5.13 -2.54 10.30
N GLU A 140 -5.75 -2.22 11.43
CA GLU A 140 -7.16 -2.52 11.70
C GLU A 140 -8.10 -1.87 10.68
N ARG A 141 -7.88 -0.60 10.34
CA ARG A 141 -8.65 0.10 9.30
C ARG A 141 -8.57 -0.65 7.96
N MET A 142 -7.37 -1.02 7.52
CA MET A 142 -7.14 -1.74 6.27
C MET A 142 -7.85 -3.09 6.26
N LEU A 143 -7.61 -3.92 7.28
CA LEU A 143 -8.21 -5.26 7.39
C LEU A 143 -9.74 -5.21 7.47
N THR A 144 -10.30 -4.26 8.22
CA THR A 144 -11.74 -4.06 8.32
C THR A 144 -12.33 -3.62 6.99
N ALA A 145 -11.62 -2.78 6.24
CA ALA A 145 -12.04 -2.31 4.94
C ALA A 145 -12.01 -3.42 3.87
N MET A 146 -10.94 -4.25 3.84
CA MET A 146 -10.87 -5.44 2.97
C MET A 146 -12.00 -6.42 3.29
N ALA A 147 -12.21 -6.75 4.57
CA ALA A 147 -13.29 -7.63 4.99
C ALA A 147 -14.68 -7.10 4.59
N ARG A 148 -14.87 -5.78 4.66
CA ARG A 148 -16.12 -5.13 4.22
C ARG A 148 -16.33 -5.24 2.70
N GLU A 149 -15.28 -5.11 1.90
CA GLU A 149 -15.38 -5.29 0.45
C GLU A 149 -15.66 -6.73 0.07
N TRP A 150 -15.07 -7.70 0.78
CA TRP A 150 -15.42 -9.11 0.63
C TRP A 150 -16.90 -9.38 0.92
N GLU A 151 -17.49 -8.72 1.92
CA GLU A 151 -18.92 -8.80 2.19
C GLU A 151 -19.75 -8.16 1.07
N TRP A 152 -19.35 -7.00 0.56
CA TRP A 152 -20.05 -6.30 -0.52
C TRP A 152 -20.06 -7.08 -1.84
N SER A 153 -18.98 -7.78 -2.19
CA SER A 153 -18.93 -8.61 -3.40
C SER A 153 -19.88 -9.80 -3.37
N ARG A 154 -20.41 -10.15 -2.19
CA ARG A 154 -21.31 -11.30 -1.96
C ARG A 154 -22.72 -10.90 -1.50
N ALA A 155 -22.98 -9.59 -1.36
CA ALA A 155 -24.23 -9.07 -0.83
C ALA A 155 -24.71 -7.83 -1.62
N GLU A 156 -25.34 -6.87 -0.93
CA GLU A 156 -25.76 -5.61 -1.53
C GLU A 156 -24.55 -4.70 -1.78
N ALA A 157 -24.42 -4.26 -3.03
CA ALA A 157 -23.36 -3.35 -3.45
C ALA A 157 -23.49 -1.97 -2.75
N PRO A 158 -22.38 -1.36 -2.31
CA PRO A 158 -22.40 -0.02 -1.72
C PRO A 158 -22.71 1.05 -2.78
N THR A 159 -23.01 2.27 -2.34
CA THR A 159 -22.94 3.43 -3.24
C THR A 159 -21.48 3.75 -3.59
N PRO A 160 -21.19 4.41 -4.73
CA PRO A 160 -19.84 4.85 -5.07
C PRO A 160 -19.15 5.67 -3.97
N GLU A 161 -19.87 6.53 -3.26
CA GLU A 161 -19.32 7.34 -2.17
C GLU A 161 -18.92 6.47 -0.97
N ARG A 162 -19.75 5.48 -0.62
CA ARG A 162 -19.47 4.55 0.47
C ARG A 162 -18.30 3.62 0.11
N TYR A 163 -18.22 3.20 -1.15
CA TYR A 163 -17.08 2.45 -1.67
C TYR A 163 -15.78 3.24 -1.56
N LEU A 164 -15.76 4.49 -2.06
CA LEU A 164 -14.57 5.34 -1.99
C LEU A 164 -14.18 5.71 -0.55
N ALA A 165 -15.15 5.87 0.35
CA ALA A 165 -14.89 6.07 1.78
C ALA A 165 -14.22 4.85 2.44
N ASN A 166 -14.28 3.68 1.81
CA ASN A 166 -13.63 2.44 2.25
C ASN A 166 -12.23 2.25 1.68
N ALA A 167 -11.61 3.27 1.08
CA ALA A 167 -10.30 3.16 0.41
C ALA A 167 -9.14 2.62 1.28
N ASP A 168 -9.30 2.46 2.59
CA ASP A 168 -8.34 1.73 3.43
C ASP A 168 -8.09 0.29 2.95
N SER A 169 -9.03 -0.30 2.21
CA SER A 169 -8.92 -1.62 1.62
C SER A 169 -7.77 -1.77 0.64
N CYS A 170 -7.33 -0.70 -0.05
CA CYS A 170 -6.16 -0.79 -0.94
C CYS A 170 -4.80 -0.81 -0.19
N GLY A 171 -4.81 -0.62 1.14
CA GLY A 171 -3.62 -0.72 2.01
C GLY A 171 -2.57 0.39 1.89
N ALA A 172 -2.73 1.36 0.99
CA ALA A 172 -1.76 2.45 0.78
C ALA A 172 -1.47 3.27 2.05
N GLY A 173 -2.47 3.47 2.90
CA GLY A 173 -2.34 4.15 4.20
C GLY A 173 -1.50 3.35 5.19
N PHE A 174 -1.66 2.02 5.25
CA PHE A 174 -0.84 1.15 6.09
C PHE A 174 0.63 1.14 5.65
N ILE A 175 0.86 1.10 4.33
CA ILE A 175 2.19 1.23 3.73
C ILE A 175 2.80 2.59 4.10
N SER A 176 2.05 3.68 3.94
CA SER A 176 2.51 5.04 4.25
C SER A 176 2.85 5.23 5.73
N VAL A 177 2.01 4.75 6.65
CA VAL A 177 2.30 4.85 8.10
C VAL A 177 3.53 4.02 8.47
N SER A 178 3.66 2.80 7.94
CA SER A 178 4.86 1.97 8.15
C SER A 178 6.12 2.66 7.62
N HIS A 179 6.03 3.27 6.43
CA HIS A 179 7.12 4.03 5.83
C HIS A 179 7.52 5.24 6.68
N TRP A 180 6.57 6.06 7.13
CA TRP A 180 6.86 7.25 7.91
C TRP A 180 7.52 6.93 9.25
N ILE A 181 7.05 5.89 9.93
CA ILE A 181 7.63 5.42 11.18
C ILE A 181 9.05 4.91 10.94
N TYR A 182 9.21 3.98 10.00
CA TYR A 182 10.48 3.27 9.83
C TYR A 182 11.62 4.18 9.34
N THR A 183 11.27 5.15 8.49
CA THR A 183 12.24 6.12 7.97
C THR A 183 12.46 7.34 8.87
N GLY A 184 11.76 7.42 10.00
CA GLY A 184 11.85 8.53 10.95
C GLY A 184 11.21 9.84 10.44
N LEU A 185 10.36 9.79 9.42
CA LEU A 185 9.57 10.94 8.97
C LEU A 185 8.47 11.29 9.98
N ALA A 186 8.01 10.31 10.75
CA ALA A 186 7.18 10.49 11.93
C ALA A 186 7.97 10.05 13.16
N THR A 187 8.13 10.96 14.12
CA THR A 187 8.87 10.75 15.37
C THR A 187 7.96 10.68 16.60
N GLY A 188 6.72 11.15 16.46
CA GLY A 188 5.70 11.05 17.49
C GLY A 188 4.28 11.16 16.92
N PRO A 189 3.24 10.92 17.75
CA PRO A 189 1.85 10.89 17.29
C PRO A 189 1.42 12.15 16.54
N GLY A 190 1.86 13.33 16.99
CA GLY A 190 1.54 14.59 16.33
C GLY A 190 2.07 14.74 14.90
N ASP A 191 3.10 13.99 14.50
CA ASP A 191 3.54 13.94 13.10
C ASP A 191 2.55 13.12 12.26
N LEU A 192 2.10 11.98 12.79
CA LEU A 192 1.08 11.16 12.12
C LEU A 192 -0.24 11.93 11.99
N ASP A 193 -0.66 12.67 13.00
CA ASP A 193 -1.87 13.50 12.95
C ASP A 193 -1.81 14.55 11.83
N ARG A 194 -0.61 15.07 11.53
CA ARG A 194 -0.40 16.02 10.42
C ARG A 194 -0.35 15.34 9.05
N LEU A 195 0.26 14.17 8.96
CA LEU A 195 0.47 13.47 7.69
C LEU A 195 -0.78 12.71 7.21
N ARG A 196 -1.60 12.20 8.13
CA ARG A 196 -2.77 11.36 7.83
C ARG A 196 -3.79 12.01 6.88
N PRO A 197 -4.23 13.27 7.06
CA PRO A 197 -5.23 13.86 6.16
C PRO A 197 -4.81 13.85 4.69
N ALA A 198 -3.55 14.21 4.40
CA ALA A 198 -3.01 14.12 3.05
C ALA A 198 -2.89 12.66 2.58
N GLY A 199 -2.43 11.76 3.45
CA GLY A 199 -2.35 10.32 3.16
C GLY A 199 -3.69 9.66 2.83
N ASP A 200 -4.74 9.94 3.61
CA ASP A 200 -6.10 9.42 3.37
C ASP A 200 -6.66 9.94 2.03
N THR A 201 -6.29 11.16 1.61
CA THR A 201 -6.66 11.72 0.30
C THR A 201 -5.92 11.06 -0.84
N VAL A 202 -4.60 10.88 -0.70
CA VAL A 202 -3.78 10.13 -1.67
C VAL A 202 -4.28 8.69 -1.80
N GLN A 203 -4.63 8.03 -0.70
CA GLN A 203 -5.19 6.67 -0.71
C GLN A 203 -6.49 6.58 -1.55
N ARG A 204 -7.43 7.52 -1.34
CA ARG A 204 -8.66 7.60 -2.14
C ARG A 204 -8.36 7.82 -3.64
N TYR A 205 -7.35 8.64 -3.95
CA TYR A 205 -6.89 8.82 -5.32
C TYR A 205 -6.33 7.51 -5.90
N LEU A 206 -5.47 6.81 -5.16
CA LEU A 206 -4.87 5.55 -5.60
C LEU A 206 -5.90 4.44 -5.81
N ARG A 207 -6.95 4.38 -4.98
CA ARG A 207 -8.07 3.44 -5.18
C ARG A 207 -8.73 3.66 -6.55
N LEU A 208 -9.17 4.88 -6.86
CA LEU A 208 -9.81 5.16 -8.16
C LEU A 208 -8.86 5.00 -9.35
N LEU A 209 -7.57 5.29 -9.15
CA LEU A 209 -6.57 5.10 -10.17
C LEU A 209 -6.37 3.61 -10.49
N ASN A 210 -6.35 2.76 -9.45
CA ASN A 210 -6.30 1.31 -9.60
C ASN A 210 -7.52 0.81 -10.38
N ASP A 211 -8.74 1.18 -9.96
CA ASP A 211 -9.98 0.83 -10.67
C ASP A 211 -9.92 1.23 -12.15
N LEU A 212 -9.42 2.44 -12.46
CA LEU A 212 -9.27 2.93 -13.84
C LEU A 212 -8.29 2.09 -14.65
N ALA A 213 -7.19 1.66 -14.04
CA ALA A 213 -6.15 0.87 -14.68
C ALA A 213 -6.57 -0.59 -14.92
N THR A 214 -7.34 -1.17 -13.99
CA THR A 214 -7.78 -2.55 -14.03
C THR A 214 -9.14 -2.74 -14.71
N HIS A 215 -9.88 -1.65 -14.98
CA HIS A 215 -11.21 -1.68 -15.63
C HIS A 215 -11.29 -2.57 -16.87
N HIS A 216 -10.25 -2.56 -17.71
CA HIS A 216 -10.23 -3.36 -18.95
C HIS A 216 -10.09 -4.87 -18.69
N ARG A 217 -9.48 -5.29 -17.56
CA ARG A 217 -9.31 -6.70 -17.14
C ARG A 217 -10.51 -7.21 -16.33
N GLU A 218 -11.01 -6.39 -15.41
CA GLU A 218 -12.04 -6.78 -14.43
C GLU A 218 -13.45 -6.94 -15.02
N ARG A 219 -13.68 -6.50 -16.28
CA ARG A 219 -14.94 -6.75 -17.01
C ARG A 219 -15.33 -8.23 -17.09
N SER A 220 -14.38 -9.14 -16.89
CA SER A 220 -14.60 -10.59 -16.97
C SER A 220 -14.85 -11.26 -15.62
N PHE A 221 -14.47 -10.62 -14.50
CA PHE A 221 -14.37 -11.27 -13.17
C PHE A 221 -15.45 -10.83 -12.18
N GLY A 222 -16.10 -9.69 -12.40
CA GLY A 222 -17.21 -9.23 -11.56
C GLY A 222 -16.78 -8.61 -10.22
N ASP A 223 -15.51 -8.23 -10.10
CA ASP A 223 -14.98 -7.58 -8.90
C ASP A 223 -15.60 -6.19 -8.66
N LEU A 224 -15.62 -5.82 -7.38
CA LEU A 224 -16.19 -4.56 -6.94
C LEU A 224 -15.22 -3.40 -7.23
N ASN A 225 -15.61 -2.52 -8.14
CA ASN A 225 -14.86 -1.32 -8.51
C ASN A 225 -15.82 -0.16 -8.81
N ALA A 226 -15.29 1.05 -8.95
CA ALA A 226 -16.08 2.24 -9.27
C ALA A 226 -17.02 2.06 -10.48
N PHE A 227 -16.61 1.29 -11.50
CA PHE A 227 -17.38 1.07 -12.73
C PHE A 227 -18.48 0.03 -12.56
N THR A 228 -18.26 -1.04 -11.80
CA THR A 228 -19.31 -2.02 -11.46
C THR A 228 -20.38 -1.40 -10.56
N LEU A 229 -20.03 -0.32 -9.85
CA LEU A 229 -20.94 0.55 -9.10
C LEU A 229 -21.63 1.63 -9.95
N GLY A 230 -21.42 1.64 -11.26
CA GLY A 230 -22.12 2.51 -12.20
C GLY A 230 -21.47 3.87 -12.47
N MET A 231 -20.27 4.14 -11.95
CA MET A 231 -19.54 5.35 -12.33
C MET A 231 -19.06 5.25 -13.79
N THR A 232 -19.16 6.36 -14.49
CA THR A 232 -18.56 6.56 -15.81
C THR A 232 -17.08 6.90 -15.70
N ARG A 233 -16.33 6.71 -16.79
CA ARG A 233 -14.92 7.12 -16.88
C ARG A 233 -14.73 8.62 -16.64
N ASP A 234 -15.68 9.44 -17.09
CA ASP A 234 -15.62 10.89 -16.90
C ASP A 234 -15.83 11.28 -15.44
N GLU A 235 -16.75 10.61 -14.73
CA GLU A 235 -16.94 10.80 -13.29
C GLU A 235 -15.71 10.37 -12.49
N VAL A 236 -15.13 9.20 -12.78
CA VAL A 236 -13.89 8.74 -12.14
C VAL A 236 -12.73 9.72 -12.39
N THR A 237 -12.56 10.17 -13.64
CA THR A 237 -11.50 11.12 -14.01
C THR A 237 -11.70 12.48 -13.33
N THR A 238 -12.94 12.97 -13.26
CA THR A 238 -13.29 14.20 -12.54
C THR A 238 -12.95 14.06 -11.06
N ARG A 239 -13.31 12.93 -10.45
CA ARG A 239 -13.04 12.67 -9.04
C ARG A 239 -11.55 12.53 -8.73
N LEU A 240 -10.77 11.91 -9.60
CA LEU A 240 -9.30 11.87 -9.51
C LEU A 240 -8.70 13.28 -9.54
N ALA A 241 -9.19 14.15 -10.43
CA ALA A 241 -8.72 15.54 -10.50
C ALA A 241 -9.07 16.34 -9.23
N GLU A 242 -10.25 16.11 -8.64
CA GLU A 242 -10.64 16.71 -7.36
C GLU A 242 -9.75 16.25 -6.21
N LEU A 243 -9.55 14.94 -6.07
CA LEU A 243 -8.70 14.35 -5.02
C LEU A 243 -7.24 14.80 -5.17
N SER A 244 -6.75 14.94 -6.40
CA SER A 244 -5.40 15.47 -6.65
C SER A 244 -5.26 16.92 -6.18
N ARG A 245 -6.27 17.77 -6.41
CA ARG A 245 -6.29 19.15 -5.88
C ARG A 245 -6.39 19.18 -4.35
N GLU A 246 -7.29 18.41 -3.76
CA GLU A 246 -7.44 18.29 -2.30
C GLU A 246 -6.12 17.82 -1.66
N ALA A 247 -5.45 16.83 -2.26
CA ALA A 247 -4.15 16.36 -1.80
C ALA A 247 -3.08 17.45 -1.92
N ALA A 248 -3.04 18.21 -3.03
CA ALA A 248 -2.10 19.32 -3.18
C ALA A 248 -2.28 20.37 -2.08
N ASP A 249 -3.51 20.75 -1.76
CA ASP A 249 -3.85 21.72 -0.71
C ASP A 249 -3.42 21.21 0.68
N LEU A 250 -3.61 19.92 0.97
CA LEU A 250 -3.20 19.29 2.23
C LEU A 250 -1.68 19.05 2.33
N ILE A 251 -1.00 18.82 1.20
CA ILE A 251 0.45 18.60 1.14
C ILE A 251 1.22 19.92 1.26
N GLU A 252 0.67 21.03 0.78
CA GLU A 252 1.38 22.32 0.75
C GLU A 252 1.90 22.78 2.13
N PRO A 253 1.10 22.78 3.21
CA PRO A 253 1.59 23.11 4.55
C PRO A 253 2.69 22.16 5.03
N LEU A 254 2.68 20.89 4.57
CA LEU A 254 3.65 19.87 4.97
C LEU A 254 5.03 20.11 4.35
N ARG A 255 5.13 20.86 3.23
CA ARG A 255 6.43 21.10 2.57
C ARG A 255 7.45 21.79 3.49
N ASN A 256 6.99 22.62 4.42
CA ASN A 256 7.85 23.34 5.35
C ASN A 256 8.21 22.54 6.60
N VAL A 257 7.31 21.67 7.07
CA VAL A 257 7.47 20.93 8.34
C VAL A 257 7.95 19.49 8.14
N HIS A 258 7.54 18.83 7.06
CA HIS A 258 7.88 17.47 6.68
C HIS A 258 8.18 17.37 5.17
N PRO A 259 9.22 18.08 4.65
CA PRO A 259 9.48 18.20 3.21
C PRO A 259 9.60 16.85 2.49
N ARG A 260 10.22 15.86 3.13
CA ARG A 260 10.37 14.50 2.57
C ARG A 260 9.06 13.72 2.53
N ALA A 261 8.22 13.84 3.56
CA ALA A 261 6.91 13.19 3.56
C ALA A 261 5.96 13.85 2.55
N ALA A 262 6.01 15.18 2.44
CA ALA A 262 5.28 15.94 1.42
C ALA A 262 5.70 15.50 0.00
N ALA A 263 6.99 15.39 -0.26
CA ALA A 263 7.52 14.90 -1.54
C ALA A 263 7.08 13.46 -1.83
N TYR A 264 7.12 12.57 -0.83
CA TYR A 264 6.67 11.18 -0.97
C TYR A 264 5.18 11.07 -1.30
N LEU A 265 4.32 11.84 -0.62
CA LEU A 265 2.87 11.86 -0.88
C LEU A 265 2.55 12.39 -2.27
N TRP A 266 3.21 13.48 -2.69
CA TRP A 266 3.05 14.02 -4.04
C TRP A 266 3.53 13.06 -5.11
N TRP A 267 4.67 12.41 -4.86
CA TRP A 267 5.22 11.40 -5.74
C TRP A 267 4.26 10.21 -5.91
N GLN A 268 3.59 9.75 -4.85
CA GLN A 268 2.65 8.62 -4.96
C GLN A 268 1.54 8.87 -5.98
N ILE A 269 1.03 10.11 -6.07
CA ILE A 269 -0.01 10.47 -7.06
C ILE A 269 0.53 10.31 -8.48
N HIS A 270 1.67 10.94 -8.78
CA HIS A 270 2.18 11.07 -10.15
C HIS A 270 2.92 9.85 -10.65
N TYR A 271 3.71 9.20 -9.79
CA TYR A 271 4.35 7.95 -10.14
C TYR A 271 3.30 6.89 -10.43
N SER A 272 2.31 6.73 -9.55
CA SER A 272 1.29 5.70 -9.75
C SER A 272 0.51 5.98 -11.03
N ALA A 273 0.18 7.24 -11.33
CA ALA A 273 -0.48 7.60 -12.58
C ALA A 273 0.32 7.15 -13.82
N GLY A 274 1.63 7.47 -13.86
CA GLY A 274 2.49 7.05 -14.97
C GLY A 274 2.78 5.54 -15.01
N PHE A 275 2.84 4.88 -13.84
CA PHE A 275 3.04 3.43 -13.76
C PHE A 275 1.82 2.68 -14.31
N TYR A 276 0.62 3.05 -13.86
CA TYR A 276 -0.65 2.48 -14.28
C TYR A 276 -1.06 2.79 -15.73
N GLU A 277 -0.45 3.78 -16.38
CA GLU A 277 -0.59 3.97 -17.83
C GLU A 277 0.02 2.82 -18.65
N LEU A 278 1.00 2.10 -18.10
CA LEU A 278 1.75 1.07 -18.80
C LEU A 278 1.53 -0.35 -18.25
N THR A 279 1.38 -0.51 -16.93
CA THR A 279 1.28 -1.82 -16.25
C THR A 279 0.63 -1.67 -14.86
N ASP A 280 0.22 -2.76 -14.23
CA ASP A 280 -0.07 -2.78 -12.78
C ASP A 280 0.97 -3.61 -12.01
N PHE A 281 0.69 -3.86 -10.73
CA PHE A 281 1.61 -4.53 -9.81
C PHE A 281 1.52 -6.06 -9.83
N TRP A 282 0.38 -6.61 -10.25
CA TRP A 282 0.17 -8.04 -10.29
C TRP A 282 0.91 -8.67 -11.48
N ALA A 283 1.39 -9.90 -11.30
CA ALA A 283 1.91 -10.68 -12.41
C ALA A 283 0.80 -10.88 -13.46
N ASP A 284 1.14 -10.83 -14.74
CA ASP A 284 0.19 -11.12 -15.83
C ASP A 284 -0.47 -12.47 -15.58
N THR A 285 -1.74 -12.46 -15.15
CA THR A 285 -2.59 -13.65 -15.17
C THR A 285 -3.01 -13.89 -16.62
N GLN A 286 -2.11 -14.46 -17.42
CA GLN A 286 -2.53 -15.19 -18.61
C GLN A 286 -3.19 -16.49 -18.16
N TRP A 287 -4.47 -16.46 -17.77
CA TRP A 287 -5.36 -17.64 -17.77
C TRP A 287 -6.80 -17.23 -18.10
#